data_AF-A0A0P1F890-F1
#
_entry.id   AF-A0A0P1F890-F1
#
_cell.length_a   1.000
_cell.length_b   1.000
_cell.length_c   1.000
_cell.angle_alpha   90.00
_cell.angle_beta   90.00
_cell.angle_gamma   90.00
#
_symmetry.space_group_name_H-M   'P 1'
#
loop_
_entity.id
_entity.type
_entity.pdbx_description
1 polymer ?
#
loop_
_entity_poly.entity_id
_entity_poly.type
_entity_poly.pdbx_seq_one_letter_code
_entity_poly.pdbx_strand_id
1 'polypeptide(L)'
;MHNFAALDWPQSLITQRIKTASRVGRLMPQSPAAKLGIQEGWLVLALNGEAPSEDRVSALYAADNVEIVFMDEATEQCFHVVGTGIPFGFNVMPVFSEEYRLDIRVGKIPAMDWLKPWNVGATSGYTDLRRDFEVALSPVSHNLFGAFLSARKKRMAQLSSVDRWSQLGLALAALAQEDFDTALAFGQAYFRNLQSSETDSDPMIVLSAASYVMAACFWHSQDRDAALDMVSDALFYDPDAAPARQLFEGITGHAFVAPAKSLRGHVFPVADYALPQFDPYDVWADPGEDLNLQQALAGMSPKDYGLICVLGVYRSNGPFLEDLQRVLALQKSEELRPAFLHVISAWSGNPDSDISRHRIGFETQMKDQGLTMNIGFDAPDHISTAVAAEALPTWFVIAPGGTVMAYGPLEEGEVITAIAQASNPAQTPAM
;
A
#
# COMPACT_ATOMS: atom_id res chain seq x y z
N MET A 1 2.32 24.37 5.49
CA MET A 1 3.66 24.59 4.89
C MET A 1 4.66 23.79 5.70
N HIS A 2 5.50 22.98 5.06
CA HIS A 2 6.50 22.15 5.73
C HIS A 2 7.86 22.83 5.73
N ASN A 3 8.58 22.72 6.84
CA ASN A 3 9.97 23.15 6.96
C ASN A 3 10.86 21.90 7.01
N PHE A 4 11.80 21.80 6.07
CA PHE A 4 12.80 20.73 6.02
C PHE A 4 14.18 21.31 6.32
N ALA A 5 14.83 20.80 7.36
CA ALA A 5 16.13 21.29 7.78
C ALA A 5 16.99 20.20 8.39
N ALA A 6 18.31 20.39 8.33
CA ALA A 6 19.26 19.60 9.09
C ALA A 6 19.00 19.78 10.59
N LEU A 7 19.06 18.69 11.34
CA LEU A 7 18.84 18.64 12.78
C LEU A 7 20.09 18.07 13.45
N ASP A 8 20.64 18.80 14.43
CA ASP A 8 21.66 18.26 15.33
C ASP A 8 20.94 17.43 16.41
N TRP A 9 20.79 16.14 16.15
CA TRP A 9 20.05 15.23 17.03
C TRP A 9 21.01 14.47 17.95
N PRO A 10 20.75 14.39 19.26
CA PRO A 10 21.69 13.77 20.20
C PRO A 10 22.04 12.33 19.79
N GLN A 11 23.34 12.02 19.71
CA GLN A 11 23.82 10.68 19.32
C GLN A 11 23.23 9.56 20.18
N SER A 12 22.98 9.82 21.46
CA SER A 12 22.33 8.87 22.37
C SER A 12 20.90 8.53 21.93
N LEU A 13 20.15 9.52 21.42
CA LEU A 13 18.79 9.32 20.90
C LEU A 13 18.83 8.60 19.55
N ILE A 14 19.75 8.98 18.65
CA ILE A 14 19.97 8.27 17.38
C ILE A 14 20.21 6.77 17.64
N THR A 15 21.17 6.46 18.52
CA THR A 15 21.53 5.08 18.89
C THR A 15 20.34 4.30 19.46
N GLN A 16 19.48 4.97 20.23
CA GLN A 16 18.26 4.36 20.76
C GLN A 16 17.23 4.11 19.66
N ARG A 17 17.02 5.07 18.75
CA ARG A 17 15.95 5.07 17.76
C ARG A 17 16.20 4.20 16.55
N ILE A 18 17.46 3.99 16.15
CA ILE A 18 17.81 3.09 15.05
C ILE A 18 17.26 1.66 15.27
N LYS A 19 17.15 1.21 16.52
CA LYS A 19 16.64 -0.14 16.85
C LYS A 19 15.17 -0.35 16.47
N THR A 20 14.39 0.72 16.46
CA THR A 20 12.96 0.73 16.16
C THR A 20 12.66 1.58 14.93
N ALA A 21 13.67 1.87 14.10
CA ALA A 21 13.52 2.70 12.93
C ALA A 21 12.77 1.97 11.83
N SER A 22 12.13 2.75 10.96
CA SER A 22 11.63 2.30 9.67
C SER A 22 12.50 2.93 8.58
N ARG A 23 12.32 2.50 7.34
CA ARG A 23 13.02 3.03 6.18
C ARG A 23 12.02 3.70 5.25
N VAL A 24 12.41 4.78 4.61
CA VAL A 24 11.68 5.33 3.46
C VAL A 24 11.76 4.28 2.35
N GLY A 25 10.62 3.67 2.04
CA GLY A 25 10.53 2.56 1.10
C GLY A 25 10.67 3.03 -0.33
N ARG A 26 9.55 3.53 -0.83
CA ARG A 26 9.34 4.13 -2.14
C ARG A 26 8.99 5.59 -1.93
N LEU A 27 9.56 6.44 -2.76
CA LEU A 27 9.27 7.86 -2.85
C LEU A 27 8.57 8.12 -4.18
N MET A 28 7.36 8.66 -4.13
CA MET A 28 6.59 8.93 -5.32
C MET A 28 7.20 10.16 -6.03
N PRO A 29 7.57 10.05 -7.32
CA PRO A 29 8.14 11.18 -8.06
C PRO A 29 7.22 12.40 -8.03
N GLN A 30 7.80 13.60 -7.93
CA GLN A 30 7.08 14.89 -7.94
C GLN A 30 6.10 15.12 -6.76
N SER A 31 6.00 14.17 -5.83
CA SER A 31 5.17 14.30 -4.63
C SER A 31 5.67 15.41 -3.69
N PRO A 32 4.82 15.88 -2.75
CA PRO A 32 5.25 16.81 -1.70
C PRO A 32 6.47 16.31 -0.92
N ALA A 33 6.54 15.03 -0.58
CA ALA A 33 7.69 14.42 0.08
C ALA A 33 8.96 14.52 -0.78
N ALA A 34 8.87 14.21 -2.07
CA ALA A 34 9.99 14.32 -2.99
C ALA A 34 10.47 15.78 -3.16
N LYS A 35 9.53 16.74 -3.23
CA LYS A 35 9.83 18.17 -3.33
C LYS A 35 10.54 18.72 -2.09
N LEU A 36 10.32 18.12 -0.91
CA LEU A 36 11.05 18.46 0.32
C LEU A 36 12.48 17.92 0.35
N GLY A 37 12.86 17.07 -0.61
CA GLY A 37 14.20 16.48 -0.68
C GLY A 37 14.37 15.21 0.17
N ILE A 38 13.27 14.62 0.67
CA ILE A 38 13.29 13.29 1.28
C ILE A 38 13.82 12.29 0.24
N GLN A 39 14.64 11.33 0.66
CA GLN A 39 15.23 10.31 -0.21
C GLN A 39 14.76 8.91 0.17
N GLU A 40 14.63 8.05 -0.84
CA GLU A 40 14.47 6.61 -0.63
C GLU A 40 15.67 6.05 0.13
N GLY A 41 15.41 5.04 0.97
CA GLY A 41 16.45 4.40 1.75
C GLY A 41 16.84 5.14 3.03
N TRP A 42 16.47 6.40 3.26
CA TRP A 42 16.71 7.06 4.55
C TRP A 42 15.97 6.36 5.70
N LEU A 43 16.55 6.39 6.90
CA LEU A 43 15.86 5.91 8.10
C LEU A 43 14.86 6.97 8.57
N VAL A 44 13.66 6.53 8.87
CA VAL A 44 12.70 7.26 9.68
C VAL A 44 12.96 6.88 11.13
N LEU A 45 13.41 7.84 11.94
CA LEU A 45 13.78 7.57 13.33
C LEU A 45 12.68 7.93 14.32
N ALA A 46 11.83 8.91 13.98
CA ALA A 46 10.69 9.27 14.81
C ALA A 46 9.55 9.91 14.00
N LEU A 47 8.32 9.66 14.45
CA LEU A 47 7.08 10.29 14.00
C LEU A 47 6.40 10.91 15.23
N ASN A 48 6.35 12.24 15.31
CA ASN A 48 5.92 13.00 16.49
C ASN A 48 6.61 12.53 17.79
N GLY A 49 7.90 12.22 17.72
CA GLY A 49 8.69 11.74 18.86
C GLY A 49 8.49 10.26 19.23
N GLU A 50 7.65 9.53 18.51
CA GLU A 50 7.40 8.10 18.73
C GLU A 50 8.07 7.23 17.66
N ALA A 51 8.20 5.93 17.94
CA ALA A 51 8.76 5.00 16.96
C ALA A 51 7.86 4.93 15.72
N PRO A 52 8.45 4.88 14.51
CA PRO A 52 7.68 4.78 13.28
C PRO A 52 6.95 3.43 13.18
N SER A 53 5.71 3.48 12.72
CA SER A 53 4.90 2.34 12.27
C SER A 53 3.92 2.83 11.22
N GLU A 54 3.28 1.93 10.49
CA GLU A 54 2.23 2.33 9.53
C GLU A 54 1.04 2.96 10.22
N ASP A 55 0.53 2.36 11.29
CA ASP A 55 -0.54 2.97 12.10
C ASP A 55 -0.20 4.39 12.50
N ARG A 56 1.08 4.66 12.80
CA ARG A 56 1.55 5.99 13.14
C ARG A 56 1.57 6.92 11.94
N VAL A 57 2.06 6.46 10.78
CA VAL A 57 1.99 7.22 9.52
C VAL A 57 0.53 7.56 9.18
N SER A 58 -0.37 6.59 9.27
CA SER A 58 -1.81 6.75 9.06
C SER A 58 -2.40 7.81 10.01
N ALA A 59 -2.06 7.74 11.30
CA ALA A 59 -2.49 8.73 12.30
C ALA A 59 -1.96 10.14 12.02
N LEU A 60 -0.78 10.29 11.42
CA LEU A 60 -0.21 11.60 11.08
C LEU A 60 -0.95 12.32 9.95
N TYR A 61 -1.72 11.62 9.10
CA TYR A 61 -2.58 12.30 8.13
C TYR A 61 -3.70 13.11 8.80
N ALA A 62 -4.20 12.66 9.96
CA ALA A 62 -5.21 13.41 10.70
C ALA A 62 -4.62 14.52 11.59
N ALA A 63 -3.32 14.46 11.89
CA ALA A 63 -2.66 15.34 12.85
C ALA A 63 -2.50 16.79 12.36
N ASP A 64 -2.79 17.74 13.25
CA ASP A 64 -2.64 19.18 12.95
C ASP A 64 -1.18 19.63 12.88
N ASN A 65 -0.29 18.93 13.61
CA ASN A 65 1.14 19.15 13.59
C ASN A 65 1.86 17.83 13.43
N VAL A 66 2.86 17.84 12.56
CA VAL A 66 3.69 16.69 12.25
C VAL A 66 5.16 17.11 12.37
N GLU A 67 5.90 16.30 13.11
CA GLU A 67 7.36 16.29 13.18
C GLU A 67 7.83 14.89 12.76
N ILE A 68 8.68 14.82 11.75
CA ILE A 68 9.30 13.57 11.30
C ILE A 68 10.80 13.76 11.35
N VAL A 69 11.49 12.81 11.95
CA VAL A 69 12.96 12.80 11.98
C VAL A 69 13.47 11.71 11.06
N PHE A 70 14.27 12.12 10.08
CA PHE A 70 14.96 11.26 9.13
C PHE A 70 16.45 11.22 9.44
N MET A 71 17.13 10.16 9.00
CA MET A 71 18.59 10.06 9.00
C MET A 71 19.07 9.44 7.70
N ASP A 72 20.04 10.11 7.10
CA ASP A 72 20.85 9.53 6.04
C ASP A 72 21.95 8.67 6.67
N GLU A 73 21.88 7.35 6.49
CA GLU A 73 22.88 6.42 7.04
C GLU A 73 24.27 6.62 6.43
N ALA A 74 24.37 7.13 5.20
CA ALA A 74 25.66 7.30 4.54
C ALA A 74 26.46 8.47 5.13
N THR A 75 25.77 9.52 5.57
CA THR A 75 26.38 10.74 6.11
C THR A 75 26.21 10.88 7.62
N GLU A 76 25.40 10.01 8.23
CA GLU A 76 24.92 10.09 9.62
C GLU A 76 24.19 11.42 9.94
N GLN A 77 23.80 12.17 8.91
CA GLN A 77 23.10 13.44 9.08
C GLN A 77 21.63 13.21 9.35
N CYS A 78 21.11 13.86 10.40
CA CYS A 78 19.68 13.89 10.68
C CYS A 78 19.01 15.10 10.02
N PHE A 79 17.78 14.89 9.60
CA PHE A 79 16.91 15.93 9.07
C PHE A 79 15.57 15.85 9.79
N HIS A 80 14.90 16.99 9.92
CA HIS A 80 13.51 16.98 10.36
C HIS A 80 12.59 17.64 9.35
N VAL A 81 11.36 17.15 9.31
CA VAL A 81 10.23 17.81 8.67
C VAL A 81 9.28 18.24 9.76
N VAL A 82 9.02 19.55 9.85
CA VAL A 82 7.97 20.09 10.74
C VAL A 82 6.93 20.79 9.88
N GLY A 83 5.65 20.48 10.08
CA GLY A 83 4.59 21.12 9.33
C GLY A 83 3.19 20.72 9.76
N THR A 84 2.22 21.19 8.99
CA THR A 84 0.81 20.84 9.11
C THR A 84 0.52 19.61 8.26
N GLY A 85 0.21 18.48 8.88
CA GLY A 85 0.00 17.19 8.20
C GLY A 85 1.29 16.54 7.70
N ILE A 86 1.21 15.26 7.33
CA ILE A 86 2.35 14.50 6.77
C ILE A 86 2.59 14.92 5.31
N PRO A 87 3.85 15.05 4.84
CA PRO A 87 4.12 15.26 3.43
C PRO A 87 3.76 13.99 2.64
N PHE A 88 2.83 14.11 1.69
CA PHE A 88 2.38 12.98 0.86
C PHE A 88 3.49 12.43 -0.03
N GLY A 89 3.42 11.13 -0.31
CA GLY A 89 4.20 10.50 -1.37
C GLY A 89 5.48 9.84 -0.92
N PHE A 90 5.49 9.27 0.29
CA PHE A 90 6.43 8.23 0.67
C PHE A 90 5.70 7.18 1.51
N ASN A 91 6.21 5.95 1.51
CA ASN A 91 5.81 4.92 2.46
C ASN A 91 6.97 4.59 3.41
N VAL A 92 6.63 3.97 4.54
CA VAL A 92 7.61 3.43 5.48
C VAL A 92 7.62 1.92 5.36
N MET A 93 8.81 1.34 5.38
CA MET A 93 8.99 -0.11 5.44
C MET A 93 9.78 -0.49 6.69
N PRO A 94 9.56 -1.69 7.26
CA PRO A 94 10.29 -2.11 8.44
C PRO A 94 11.78 -2.24 8.13
N VAL A 95 12.62 -1.84 9.09
CA VAL A 95 14.01 -2.31 9.15
C VAL A 95 13.99 -3.65 9.88
N PHE A 96 14.69 -4.65 9.34
CA PHE A 96 14.82 -5.96 9.98
C PHE A 96 15.77 -5.93 11.19
N SER A 97 15.41 -5.12 12.20
CA SER A 97 16.12 -5.02 13.47
C SER A 97 16.06 -6.33 14.24
N GLU A 98 16.92 -6.49 15.25
CA GLU A 98 16.92 -7.71 16.08
C GLU A 98 15.56 -7.97 16.75
N GLU A 99 14.85 -6.92 17.16
CA GLU A 99 13.52 -7.01 17.75
C GLU A 99 12.48 -7.47 16.73
N TYR A 100 12.47 -6.87 15.53
CA TYR A 100 11.57 -7.29 14.44
C TYR A 100 11.80 -8.77 14.05
N ARG A 101 13.06 -9.18 13.98
CA ARG A 101 13.46 -10.57 13.72
C ARG A 101 13.01 -11.52 14.82
N LEU A 102 13.06 -11.09 16.08
CA LEU A 102 12.53 -11.88 17.20
C LEU A 102 11.01 -12.09 17.05
N ASP A 103 10.27 -11.05 16.68
CA ASP A 103 8.83 -11.13 16.49
C ASP A 103 8.43 -12.00 15.28
N ILE A 104 9.25 -12.04 14.22
CA ILE A 104 9.12 -13.03 13.14
C ILE A 104 9.25 -14.46 13.68
N ARG A 105 10.28 -14.74 14.49
CA ARG A 105 10.52 -16.10 15.03
C ARG A 105 9.34 -16.66 15.82
N VAL A 106 8.59 -15.79 16.48
CA VAL A 106 7.43 -16.17 17.32
C VAL A 106 6.09 -15.98 16.60
N GLY A 107 6.09 -15.67 15.30
CA GLY A 107 4.88 -15.56 14.48
C GLY A 107 3.98 -14.38 14.84
N LYS A 108 4.53 -13.30 15.42
CA LYS A 108 3.76 -12.10 15.75
C LYS A 108 3.58 -11.14 14.57
N ILE A 109 4.47 -11.21 13.58
CA ILE A 109 4.42 -10.35 12.41
C ILE A 109 3.65 -11.06 11.29
N PRO A 110 2.55 -10.50 10.77
CA PRO A 110 1.82 -11.09 9.67
C PRO A 110 2.61 -11.05 8.36
N ALA A 111 2.30 -11.95 7.43
CA ALA A 111 2.99 -12.08 6.14
C ALA A 111 3.08 -10.77 5.35
N MET A 112 1.97 -10.04 5.35
CA MET A 112 1.84 -8.73 4.69
C MET A 112 2.92 -7.75 5.10
N ASP A 113 3.27 -7.71 6.39
CA ASP A 113 4.16 -6.69 6.93
C ASP A 113 5.62 -6.96 6.55
N TRP A 114 6.06 -8.22 6.68
CA TRP A 114 7.42 -8.57 6.30
C TRP A 114 7.60 -8.71 4.79
N LEU A 115 6.54 -8.72 3.96
CA LEU A 115 6.60 -8.69 2.49
C LEU A 115 6.71 -7.28 1.89
N LYS A 116 6.47 -6.21 2.66
CA LYS A 116 6.54 -4.83 2.15
C LYS A 116 7.89 -4.47 1.52
N PRO A 117 9.04 -4.84 2.11
CA PRO A 117 10.34 -4.60 1.46
C PRO A 117 10.46 -5.31 0.11
N TRP A 118 9.97 -6.54 -0.02
CA TRP A 118 9.95 -7.25 -1.29
C TRP A 118 9.15 -6.48 -2.35
N ASN A 119 7.96 -5.96 -2.02
CA ASN A 119 7.08 -5.32 -3.00
C ASN A 119 7.73 -4.12 -3.71
N VAL A 120 8.57 -3.38 -2.99
CA VAL A 120 9.30 -2.21 -3.51
C VAL A 120 10.68 -2.55 -4.09
N GLY A 121 11.05 -3.83 -4.16
CA GLY A 121 12.34 -4.27 -4.69
C GLY A 121 13.49 -4.32 -3.70
N ALA A 122 13.25 -4.07 -2.41
CA ALA A 122 14.25 -4.18 -1.34
C ALA A 122 14.43 -5.64 -0.88
N THR A 123 14.96 -6.48 -1.76
CA THR A 123 15.07 -7.93 -1.56
C THR A 123 16.33 -8.38 -0.80
N SER A 124 17.35 -7.53 -0.69
CA SER A 124 18.62 -7.89 -0.05
C SER A 124 18.50 -8.20 1.45
N GLY A 125 17.54 -7.60 2.15
CA GLY A 125 17.33 -7.81 3.59
C GLY A 125 16.86 -9.23 3.96
N TYR A 126 16.29 -9.99 3.01
CA TYR A 126 15.74 -11.32 3.30
C TYR A 126 16.83 -12.36 3.60
N THR A 127 18.06 -12.16 3.11
CA THR A 127 19.21 -13.02 3.42
C THR A 127 19.42 -13.13 4.94
N ASP A 128 19.20 -12.05 5.69
CA ASP A 128 19.37 -12.01 7.13
C ASP A 128 18.22 -12.68 7.89
N LEU A 129 17.04 -12.80 7.28
CA LEU A 129 15.84 -13.39 7.88
C LEU A 129 15.79 -14.92 7.81
N ARG A 130 16.68 -15.56 7.04
CA ARG A 130 16.67 -17.03 6.83
C ARG A 130 16.56 -17.80 8.15
N ARG A 131 17.44 -17.50 9.10
CA ARG A 131 17.47 -18.20 10.40
C ARG A 131 16.19 -17.97 11.20
N ASP A 132 15.59 -16.79 11.06
CA ASP A 132 14.39 -16.41 11.80
C ASP A 132 13.18 -17.23 11.33
N PHE A 133 13.00 -17.38 10.02
CA PHE A 133 11.99 -18.27 9.44
C PHE A 133 12.29 -19.76 9.67
N GLU A 134 13.57 -20.17 9.69
CA GLU A 134 13.95 -21.55 10.03
C GLU A 134 13.50 -21.92 11.46
N VAL A 135 13.62 -20.96 12.40
CA VAL A 135 13.17 -21.11 13.79
C VAL A 135 11.65 -21.12 13.88
N ALA A 136 10.96 -20.22 13.17
CA ALA A 136 9.50 -20.17 13.13
C ALA A 136 8.88 -21.49 12.61
N LEU A 137 9.49 -22.10 11.59
CA LEU A 137 9.05 -23.39 11.02
C LEU A 137 9.44 -24.62 11.83
N SER A 138 10.33 -24.47 12.82
CA SER A 138 10.82 -25.61 13.57
C SER A 138 9.81 -26.04 14.62
N PRO A 139 9.38 -27.32 14.63
CA PRO A 139 8.61 -27.86 15.75
C PRO A 139 9.32 -27.58 17.07
N VAL A 140 8.58 -27.30 18.14
CA VAL A 140 9.15 -27.00 19.47
C VAL A 140 10.16 -28.08 19.92
N SER A 141 9.92 -29.34 19.56
CA SER A 141 10.83 -30.47 19.80
C SER A 141 12.18 -30.36 19.05
N HIS A 142 12.22 -29.72 17.88
CA HIS A 142 13.44 -29.47 17.13
C HIS A 142 14.26 -28.32 17.73
N ASN A 143 13.62 -27.35 18.37
CA ASN A 143 14.33 -26.28 19.09
C ASN A 143 14.97 -26.82 20.38
N LEU A 144 14.37 -27.84 21.01
CA LEU A 144 14.86 -28.47 22.24
C LEU A 144 15.92 -29.58 21.99
N PHE A 145 15.81 -30.36 20.92
CA PHE A 145 16.70 -31.50 20.62
C PHE A 145 17.48 -31.35 19.30
N GLY A 146 17.48 -30.15 18.72
CA GLY A 146 17.96 -29.88 17.35
C GLY A 146 19.42 -30.20 17.08
N ALA A 147 20.28 -30.27 18.10
CA ALA A 147 21.68 -30.68 17.93
C ALA A 147 21.84 -32.13 17.45
N PHE A 148 20.81 -32.98 17.64
CA PHE A 148 20.85 -34.41 17.32
C PHE A 148 20.15 -34.79 16.01
N LEU A 149 19.51 -33.83 15.33
CA LEU A 149 18.82 -34.05 14.06
C LEU A 149 19.70 -33.69 12.86
N SER A 150 19.77 -34.59 11.87
CA SER A 150 20.47 -34.30 10.61
C SER A 150 19.78 -33.17 9.84
N ALA A 151 20.56 -32.40 9.07
CA ALA A 151 20.05 -31.30 8.25
C ALA A 151 18.89 -31.74 7.32
N ARG A 152 18.99 -32.95 6.75
CA ARG A 152 17.93 -33.54 5.92
C ARG A 152 16.61 -33.73 6.68
N LYS A 153 16.65 -34.23 7.92
CA LYS A 153 15.45 -34.44 8.75
C LYS A 153 14.80 -33.11 9.13
N LYS A 154 15.61 -32.09 9.44
CA LYS A 154 15.11 -30.72 9.71
C LYS A 154 14.42 -30.14 8.48
N ARG A 155 15.06 -30.20 7.31
CA ARG A 155 14.51 -29.70 6.04
C ARG A 155 13.20 -30.39 5.66
N MET A 156 13.10 -31.71 5.81
CA MET A 156 11.85 -32.43 5.54
C MET A 156 10.71 -31.98 6.47
N ALA A 157 10.98 -31.79 7.77
CA ALA A 157 9.96 -31.32 8.71
C ALA A 157 9.47 -29.90 8.36
N GLN A 158 10.38 -29.00 7.95
CA GLN A 158 10.03 -27.64 7.54
C GLN A 158 9.17 -27.63 6.25
N LEU A 159 9.53 -28.46 5.25
CA LEU A 159 8.76 -28.61 4.01
C LEU A 159 7.37 -29.23 4.23
N SER A 160 7.19 -29.99 5.30
CA SER A 160 5.90 -30.59 5.69
C SER A 160 5.13 -29.75 6.72
N SER A 161 5.64 -28.59 7.12
CA SER A 161 4.93 -27.67 8.01
C SER A 161 3.66 -27.15 7.34
N VAL A 162 2.63 -26.85 8.14
CA VAL A 162 1.41 -26.15 7.69
C VAL A 162 1.55 -24.63 7.72
N ASP A 163 2.62 -24.11 8.35
CA ASP A 163 2.92 -22.68 8.36
C ASP A 163 3.49 -22.24 6.99
N ARG A 164 2.56 -21.96 6.08
CA ARG A 164 2.85 -21.54 4.72
C ARG A 164 3.54 -20.17 4.64
N TRP A 165 3.33 -19.29 5.60
CA TRP A 165 3.96 -17.95 5.62
C TRP A 165 5.47 -18.03 5.82
N SER A 166 5.91 -18.80 6.82
CA SER A 166 7.33 -18.97 7.05
C SER A 166 8.01 -19.79 5.93
N GLN A 167 7.27 -20.65 5.22
CA GLN A 167 7.78 -21.32 4.01
C GLN A 167 8.08 -20.32 2.89
N LEU A 168 7.16 -19.38 2.62
CA LEU A 168 7.42 -18.30 1.67
C LEU A 168 8.59 -17.43 2.11
N GLY A 169 8.68 -17.09 3.40
CA GLY A 169 9.82 -16.35 3.96
C GLY A 169 11.16 -17.04 3.71
N LEU A 170 11.24 -18.37 3.90
CA LEU A 170 12.43 -19.15 3.55
C LEU A 170 12.71 -19.18 2.05
N ALA A 171 11.68 -19.24 1.23
CA ALA A 171 11.84 -19.25 -0.21
C ALA A 171 12.45 -17.93 -0.73
N LEU A 172 11.96 -16.79 -0.22
CA LEU A 172 12.52 -15.47 -0.51
C LEU A 172 13.94 -15.30 0.02
N ALA A 173 14.21 -15.78 1.24
CA ALA A 173 15.56 -15.74 1.80
C ALA A 173 16.55 -16.60 1.02
N ALA A 174 16.13 -17.77 0.52
CA ALA A 174 16.94 -18.61 -0.35
C ALA A 174 17.17 -17.95 -1.72
N LEU A 175 16.14 -17.33 -2.29
CA LEU A 175 16.26 -16.60 -3.56
C LEU A 175 17.23 -15.42 -3.46
N ALA A 176 17.18 -14.65 -2.37
CA ALA A 176 18.13 -13.56 -2.09
C ALA A 176 19.59 -14.04 -1.91
N GLN A 177 19.79 -15.33 -1.64
CA GLN A 177 21.10 -16.00 -1.56
C GLN A 177 21.47 -16.74 -2.85
N GLU A 178 20.66 -16.62 -3.92
CA GLU A 178 20.81 -17.37 -5.17
C GLU A 178 20.76 -18.91 -4.99
N ASP A 179 20.14 -19.40 -3.90
CA ASP A 179 19.90 -20.82 -3.64
C ASP A 179 18.54 -21.24 -4.24
N PHE A 180 18.52 -21.32 -5.58
CA PHE A 180 17.30 -21.60 -6.37
C PHE A 180 16.68 -22.97 -6.06
N ASP A 181 17.47 -23.99 -5.73
CA ASP A 181 16.96 -25.31 -5.35
C ASP A 181 16.16 -25.25 -4.04
N THR A 182 16.66 -24.49 -3.05
CA THR A 182 15.95 -24.30 -1.78
C THR A 182 14.75 -23.39 -1.95
N ALA A 183 14.87 -22.32 -2.74
CA ALA A 183 13.76 -21.43 -3.04
C ALA A 183 12.60 -22.20 -3.71
N LEU A 184 12.88 -22.99 -4.74
CA LEU A 184 11.89 -23.80 -5.45
C LEU A 184 11.21 -24.81 -4.52
N ALA A 185 11.98 -25.50 -3.68
CA ALA A 185 11.43 -26.51 -2.77
C ALA A 185 10.42 -25.91 -1.76
N PHE A 186 10.72 -24.73 -1.21
CA PHE A 186 9.82 -24.05 -0.27
C PHE A 186 8.66 -23.35 -0.97
N GLY A 187 8.85 -22.77 -2.16
CA GLY A 187 7.76 -22.23 -2.98
C GLY A 187 6.74 -23.30 -3.36
N GLN A 188 7.19 -24.49 -3.77
CA GLN A 188 6.31 -25.64 -4.02
C GLN A 188 5.60 -26.12 -2.75
N ALA A 189 6.25 -26.09 -1.59
CA ALA A 189 5.62 -26.45 -0.33
C ALA A 189 4.48 -25.49 0.03
N TYR A 190 4.69 -24.18 -0.16
CA TYR A 190 3.66 -23.16 0.02
C TYR A 190 2.41 -23.46 -0.83
N PHE A 191 2.56 -23.65 -2.15
CA PHE A 191 1.41 -23.90 -3.03
C PHE A 191 0.70 -25.23 -2.75
N ARG A 192 1.42 -26.29 -2.36
CA ARG A 192 0.80 -27.55 -1.93
C ARG A 192 -0.09 -27.35 -0.70
N ASN A 193 0.37 -26.56 0.27
CA ASN A 193 -0.39 -26.27 1.48
C ASN A 193 -1.58 -25.35 1.20
N LEU A 194 -1.44 -24.38 0.29
CA LEU A 194 -2.54 -23.54 -0.17
C LEU A 194 -3.67 -24.36 -0.79
N GLN A 195 -3.35 -25.30 -1.68
CA GLN A 195 -4.34 -26.18 -2.33
C GLN A 195 -5.06 -27.13 -1.34
N SER A 196 -4.43 -27.45 -0.22
CA SER A 196 -5.02 -28.32 0.82
C SER A 196 -5.93 -27.58 1.81
N SER A 197 -5.98 -26.25 1.75
CA SER A 197 -6.71 -25.40 2.68
C SER A 197 -8.13 -25.15 2.16
N GLU A 198 -9.15 -25.64 2.87
CA GLU A 198 -10.57 -25.52 2.44
C GLU A 198 -11.18 -24.12 2.63
N THR A 199 -10.53 -23.18 3.32
CA THR A 199 -11.25 -22.03 3.91
C THR A 199 -10.64 -20.62 3.84
N ASP A 200 -9.47 -20.37 3.26
CA ASP A 200 -8.95 -19.00 3.19
C ASP A 200 -8.22 -18.73 1.86
N SER A 201 -8.65 -17.69 1.15
CA SER A 201 -7.85 -17.07 0.10
C SER A 201 -6.72 -16.28 0.74
N ASP A 202 -5.48 -16.58 0.37
CA ASP A 202 -4.33 -15.79 0.84
C ASP A 202 -4.40 -14.36 0.30
N PRO A 203 -3.86 -13.37 1.03
CA PRO A 203 -3.78 -12.00 0.53
C PRO A 203 -3.02 -11.92 -0.80
N MET A 204 -3.44 -11.00 -1.67
CA MET A 204 -2.92 -10.88 -3.03
C MET A 204 -1.40 -10.68 -3.10
N ILE A 205 -0.81 -9.82 -2.26
CA ILE A 205 0.67 -9.66 -2.21
C ILE A 205 1.39 -10.96 -1.88
N VAL A 206 0.77 -11.85 -1.09
CA VAL A 206 1.39 -13.11 -0.69
C VAL A 206 1.38 -14.09 -1.86
N LEU A 207 0.25 -14.17 -2.56
CA LEU A 207 0.13 -14.92 -3.81
C LEU A 207 1.11 -14.38 -4.86
N SER A 208 1.21 -13.05 -4.98
CA SER A 208 2.17 -12.40 -5.88
C SER A 208 3.62 -12.79 -5.56
N ALA A 209 4.03 -12.69 -4.29
CA ALA A 209 5.38 -13.06 -3.85
C ALA A 209 5.69 -14.55 -4.07
N ALA A 210 4.73 -15.43 -3.82
CA ALA A 210 4.90 -16.87 -4.05
C ALA A 210 5.05 -17.21 -5.54
N SER A 211 4.21 -16.62 -6.39
CA SER A 211 4.30 -16.77 -7.85
C SER A 211 5.62 -16.19 -8.39
N TYR A 212 6.07 -15.04 -7.87
CA TYR A 212 7.38 -14.47 -8.20
C TYR A 212 8.55 -15.41 -7.87
N VAL A 213 8.55 -16.05 -6.69
CA VAL A 213 9.58 -17.03 -6.31
C VAL A 213 9.65 -18.18 -7.33
N MET A 214 8.50 -18.72 -7.71
CA MET A 214 8.42 -19.80 -8.72
C MET A 214 8.93 -19.30 -10.08
N ALA A 215 8.51 -18.12 -10.51
CA ALA A 215 8.94 -17.51 -11.75
C ALA A 215 10.46 -17.33 -11.82
N ALA A 216 11.08 -16.82 -10.76
CA ALA A 216 12.52 -16.62 -10.68
C ALA A 216 13.29 -17.94 -10.75
N CYS A 217 12.79 -19.00 -10.09
CA CYS A 217 13.37 -20.34 -10.17
C CYS A 217 13.27 -20.95 -11.58
N PHE A 218 12.11 -20.83 -12.23
CA PHE A 218 11.92 -21.31 -13.60
C PHE A 218 12.76 -20.55 -14.62
N TRP A 219 12.89 -19.23 -14.43
CA TRP A 219 13.76 -18.42 -15.25
C TRP A 219 15.22 -18.86 -15.13
N HIS A 220 15.69 -19.10 -13.91
CA HIS A 220 17.03 -19.64 -13.66
C HIS A 220 17.24 -21.02 -14.31
N SER A 221 16.24 -21.91 -14.24
CA SER A 221 16.30 -23.22 -14.89
C SER A 221 16.07 -23.20 -16.40
N GLN A 222 15.99 -22.02 -17.02
CA GLN A 222 15.75 -21.81 -18.45
C GLN A 222 14.39 -22.32 -18.96
N ASP A 223 13.41 -22.49 -18.06
CA ASP A 223 12.03 -22.79 -18.42
C ASP A 223 11.26 -21.47 -18.61
N ARG A 224 11.43 -20.87 -19.79
CA ARG A 224 10.91 -19.54 -20.09
C ARG A 224 9.39 -19.48 -20.02
N ASP A 225 8.70 -20.52 -20.48
CA ASP A 225 7.23 -20.54 -20.57
C ASP A 225 6.64 -20.61 -19.15
N ALA A 226 7.16 -21.51 -18.30
CA ALA A 226 6.74 -21.58 -16.90
C ALA A 226 7.11 -20.31 -16.11
N ALA A 227 8.26 -19.70 -16.41
CA ALA A 227 8.65 -18.44 -15.80
C ALA A 227 7.70 -17.30 -16.19
N LEU A 228 7.31 -17.21 -17.47
CA LEU A 228 6.39 -16.19 -17.96
C LEU A 228 4.98 -16.37 -17.38
N ASP A 229 4.50 -17.60 -17.27
CA ASP A 229 3.21 -17.92 -16.67
C ASP A 229 3.17 -17.45 -15.21
N MET A 230 4.15 -17.87 -14.40
CA MET A 230 4.22 -17.53 -12.98
C MET A 230 4.46 -16.02 -12.72
N VAL A 231 5.26 -15.33 -13.54
CA VAL A 231 5.45 -13.89 -13.36
C VAL A 231 4.21 -13.11 -13.79
N SER A 232 3.44 -13.64 -14.75
CA SER A 232 2.15 -13.05 -15.14
C SER A 232 1.12 -13.23 -14.04
N ASP A 233 1.08 -14.38 -13.36
CA ASP A 233 0.28 -14.59 -12.16
C ASP A 233 0.68 -13.63 -11.04
N ALA A 234 1.99 -13.44 -10.82
CA ALA A 234 2.47 -12.50 -9.81
C ALA A 234 1.97 -11.07 -10.07
N LEU A 235 2.05 -10.62 -11.33
CA LEU A 235 1.58 -9.30 -11.76
C LEU A 235 0.05 -9.19 -11.88
N PHE A 236 -0.65 -10.32 -12.02
CA PHE A 236 -2.10 -10.35 -11.90
C PHE A 236 -2.52 -10.07 -10.44
N TYR A 237 -1.82 -10.66 -9.48
CA TYR A 237 -2.11 -10.46 -8.05
C TYR A 237 -1.67 -9.09 -7.53
N ASP A 238 -0.48 -8.63 -7.92
CA ASP A 238 0.03 -7.30 -7.59
C ASP A 238 0.74 -6.69 -8.82
N PRO A 239 0.01 -5.87 -9.61
CA PRO A 239 0.56 -5.25 -10.82
C PRO A 239 1.74 -4.32 -10.58
N ASP A 240 1.95 -3.87 -9.33
CA ASP A 240 2.95 -2.89 -8.93
C ASP A 240 4.20 -3.50 -8.29
N ALA A 241 4.20 -4.81 -8.03
CA ALA A 241 5.34 -5.51 -7.45
C ALA A 241 6.61 -5.34 -8.30
N ALA A 242 7.54 -4.54 -7.78
CA ALA A 242 8.74 -4.14 -8.51
C ALA A 242 9.61 -5.34 -8.93
N PRO A 243 9.85 -6.36 -8.08
CA PRO A 243 10.59 -7.56 -8.50
C PRO A 243 9.91 -8.31 -9.64
N ALA A 244 8.58 -8.42 -9.63
CA ALA A 244 7.83 -9.12 -10.67
C ALA A 244 7.87 -8.36 -12.00
N ARG A 245 7.73 -7.03 -11.98
CA ARG A 245 7.88 -6.18 -13.17
C ARG A 245 9.27 -6.31 -13.79
N GLN A 246 10.32 -6.23 -12.97
CA GLN A 246 11.70 -6.38 -13.43
C GLN A 246 11.95 -7.76 -14.04
N LEU A 247 11.44 -8.82 -13.41
CA LEU A 247 11.56 -10.17 -13.95
C LEU A 247 10.80 -10.33 -15.27
N PHE A 248 9.58 -9.80 -15.36
CA PHE A 248 8.79 -9.81 -16.60
C PHE A 248 9.52 -9.11 -17.73
N GLU A 249 10.08 -7.92 -17.48
CA GLU A 249 10.88 -7.19 -18.45
C GLU A 249 12.14 -7.96 -18.85
N GLY A 250 12.81 -8.62 -17.88
CA GLY A 250 13.94 -9.50 -18.15
C GLY A 250 13.59 -10.70 -19.04
N ILE A 251 12.40 -11.28 -18.90
CA ILE A 251 11.93 -12.44 -19.67
C ILE A 251 11.44 -12.03 -21.06
N THR A 252 10.73 -10.91 -21.18
CA THR A 252 10.02 -10.50 -22.41
C THR A 252 10.78 -9.47 -23.24
N GLY A 253 11.67 -8.69 -22.62
CA GLY A 253 12.33 -7.53 -23.21
C GLY A 253 11.47 -6.27 -23.26
N HIS A 254 10.30 -6.27 -22.60
CA HIS A 254 9.36 -5.15 -22.59
C HIS A 254 8.88 -4.86 -21.17
N ALA A 255 8.72 -3.58 -20.83
CA ALA A 255 8.11 -3.18 -19.58
C ALA A 255 6.70 -3.78 -19.47
N PHE A 256 6.36 -4.29 -18.28
CA PHE A 256 5.00 -4.74 -18.01
C PHE A 256 4.05 -3.55 -18.08
N VAL A 257 3.00 -3.70 -18.88
CA VAL A 257 1.88 -2.76 -18.94
C VAL A 257 0.67 -3.54 -18.46
N ALA A 258 0.12 -3.14 -17.30
CA ALA A 258 -1.10 -3.74 -16.80
C ALA A 258 -2.19 -3.69 -17.88
N PRO A 259 -2.94 -4.78 -18.13
CA PRO A 259 -4.01 -4.79 -19.11
C PRO A 259 -4.98 -3.65 -18.83
N ALA A 260 -5.04 -2.68 -19.75
CA ALA A 260 -5.85 -1.50 -19.59
C ALA A 260 -7.35 -1.87 -19.62
N LYS A 261 -8.06 -1.56 -18.53
CA LYS A 261 -9.28 -0.74 -18.65
C LYS A 261 -8.90 0.72 -18.39
N SER A 262 -7.88 1.24 -19.08
CA SER A 262 -7.33 2.56 -18.78
C SER A 262 -8.36 3.64 -19.07
N LEU A 263 -8.98 4.16 -18.01
CA LEU A 263 -9.82 5.34 -18.08
C LEU A 263 -8.99 6.63 -18.14
N ARG A 264 -7.67 6.54 -17.88
CA ARG A 264 -6.74 7.67 -17.96
C ARG A 264 -6.77 8.33 -19.33
N GLY A 265 -6.85 9.66 -19.34
CA GLY A 265 -6.95 10.46 -20.57
C GLY A 265 -8.35 10.47 -21.20
N HIS A 266 -9.28 9.65 -20.70
CA HIS A 266 -10.67 9.65 -21.12
C HIS A 266 -11.53 10.46 -20.14
N VAL A 267 -12.68 10.92 -20.61
CA VAL A 267 -13.71 11.50 -19.74
C VAL A 267 -14.22 10.41 -18.80
N PHE A 268 -14.44 10.77 -17.53
CA PHE A 268 -15.00 9.85 -16.53
C PHE A 268 -16.30 9.21 -17.06
N PRO A 269 -16.43 7.86 -17.02
CA PRO A 269 -17.65 7.19 -17.47
C PRO A 269 -18.87 7.70 -16.73
N VAL A 270 -20.01 7.83 -17.42
CA VAL A 270 -21.26 8.38 -16.83
C VAL A 270 -21.05 9.82 -16.33
N ALA A 271 -20.41 10.67 -17.13
CA ALA A 271 -20.03 12.04 -16.74
C ALA A 271 -21.22 12.96 -16.38
N ASP A 272 -22.44 12.53 -16.66
CA ASP A 272 -23.70 13.22 -16.44
C ASP A 272 -24.50 12.66 -15.26
N TYR A 273 -23.89 11.86 -14.37
CA TYR A 273 -24.59 11.35 -13.21
C TYR A 273 -25.19 12.48 -12.36
N ALA A 274 -26.39 12.21 -11.85
CA ALA A 274 -27.09 13.00 -10.85
C ALA A 274 -27.61 12.00 -9.82
N LEU A 275 -26.85 11.81 -8.74
CA LEU A 275 -27.17 10.81 -7.71
C LEU A 275 -27.84 11.49 -6.52
N PRO A 276 -28.86 10.87 -5.90
CA PRO A 276 -29.39 11.39 -4.65
C PRO A 276 -28.28 11.47 -3.61
N GLN A 277 -28.14 12.63 -2.97
CA GLN A 277 -27.25 12.79 -1.82
C GLN A 277 -27.90 12.12 -0.61
N PHE A 278 -27.49 10.88 -0.37
CA PHE A 278 -28.08 10.05 0.66
C PHE A 278 -27.01 9.16 1.29
N ASP A 279 -26.95 9.21 2.62
CA ASP A 279 -26.13 8.35 3.43
C ASP A 279 -27.02 7.31 4.15
N PRO A 280 -27.07 6.04 3.74
CA PRO A 280 -27.85 5.00 4.45
C PRO A 280 -27.47 4.77 5.91
N TYR A 281 -26.33 5.29 6.38
CA TYR A 281 -25.83 5.13 7.74
C TYR A 281 -26.02 6.37 8.63
N ASP A 282 -26.45 7.49 8.06
CA ASP A 282 -26.62 8.75 8.78
C ASP A 282 -27.96 9.40 8.42
N VAL A 283 -28.66 9.97 9.40
CA VAL A 283 -29.93 10.66 9.15
C VAL A 283 -29.60 12.07 8.68
N TRP A 284 -29.26 12.24 7.39
CA TRP A 284 -29.14 13.57 6.81
C TRP A 284 -30.50 14.26 6.92
N ALA A 285 -30.52 15.43 7.57
CA ALA A 285 -31.74 16.16 7.88
C ALA A 285 -32.40 16.79 6.64
N ASP A 286 -31.71 16.80 5.49
CA ASP A 286 -32.27 17.10 4.18
C ASP A 286 -31.34 16.42 3.15
N PRO A 287 -31.84 15.56 2.24
CA PRO A 287 -31.07 15.18 1.07
C PRO A 287 -30.85 16.48 0.30
N GLY A 288 -29.61 16.97 0.26
CA GLY A 288 -29.27 18.15 -0.50
C GLY A 288 -29.59 17.99 -1.99
N GLU A 289 -29.20 18.96 -2.81
CA GLU A 289 -29.28 18.79 -4.27
C GLU A 289 -28.51 17.53 -4.71
N ASP A 290 -28.98 16.87 -5.77
CA ASP A 290 -28.33 15.68 -6.31
C ASP A 290 -26.83 15.90 -6.55
N LEU A 291 -26.02 14.91 -6.20
CA LEU A 291 -24.60 14.89 -6.48
C LEU A 291 -24.39 14.81 -7.99
N ASN A 292 -23.89 15.90 -8.58
CA ASN A 292 -23.77 16.05 -10.02
C ASN A 292 -22.34 16.40 -10.44
N LEU A 293 -21.74 15.59 -11.31
CA LEU A 293 -20.37 15.83 -11.77
C LEU A 293 -20.26 17.11 -12.61
N GLN A 294 -21.21 17.38 -13.51
CA GLN A 294 -21.15 18.56 -14.38
C GLN A 294 -21.20 19.86 -13.57
N GLN A 295 -22.02 19.92 -12.51
CA GLN A 295 -22.05 21.06 -11.60
C GLN A 295 -20.72 21.24 -10.85
N ALA A 296 -20.13 20.14 -10.35
CA ALA A 296 -18.84 20.18 -9.69
C ALA A 296 -17.73 20.65 -10.64
N LEU A 297 -17.69 20.12 -11.88
CA LEU A 297 -16.74 20.51 -12.93
C LEU A 297 -16.91 21.98 -13.34
N ALA A 298 -18.13 22.50 -13.41
CA ALA A 298 -18.40 23.90 -13.76
C ALA A 298 -17.86 24.88 -12.70
N GLY A 299 -17.70 24.43 -11.45
CA GLY A 299 -17.12 25.21 -10.37
C GLY A 299 -15.58 25.20 -10.33
N MET A 300 -14.91 24.39 -11.15
CA MET A 300 -13.45 24.24 -11.11
C MET A 300 -12.72 25.31 -11.90
N SER A 301 -11.61 25.78 -11.35
CA SER A 301 -10.59 26.56 -12.07
C SER A 301 -9.69 25.63 -12.91
N PRO A 302 -8.98 26.16 -13.94
CA PRO A 302 -8.08 25.35 -14.78
C PRO A 302 -6.90 24.68 -14.05
N LYS A 303 -6.63 25.05 -12.80
CA LYS A 303 -5.56 24.48 -11.97
C LYS A 303 -6.10 23.54 -10.88
N ASP A 304 -7.41 23.38 -10.81
CA ASP A 304 -8.03 22.55 -9.80
C ASP A 304 -8.07 21.09 -10.23
N TYR A 305 -8.30 20.20 -9.29
CA TYR A 305 -8.67 18.82 -9.55
C TYR A 305 -9.81 18.40 -8.63
N GLY A 306 -10.57 17.40 -9.05
CA GLY A 306 -11.59 16.75 -8.26
C GLY A 306 -11.17 15.35 -7.83
N LEU A 307 -11.77 14.84 -6.76
CA LEU A 307 -11.66 13.45 -6.36
C LEU A 307 -13.04 12.78 -6.41
N ILE A 308 -13.09 11.60 -7.03
CA ILE A 308 -14.23 10.69 -6.98
C ILE A 308 -13.76 9.38 -6.39
N CYS A 309 -14.40 8.90 -5.32
CA CYS A 309 -14.20 7.55 -4.78
C CYS A 309 -15.41 6.69 -5.14
N VAL A 310 -15.18 5.53 -5.74
CA VAL A 310 -16.21 4.54 -6.05
C VAL A 310 -15.96 3.31 -5.19
N LEU A 311 -16.95 2.92 -4.39
CA LEU A 311 -16.84 1.86 -3.37
C LEU A 311 -17.53 0.54 -3.77
N GLY A 312 -18.18 0.51 -4.94
CA GLY A 312 -18.99 -0.61 -5.40
C GLY A 312 -20.03 -1.06 -4.35
N VAL A 313 -20.10 -2.37 -4.12
CA VAL A 313 -21.03 -2.98 -3.16
C VAL A 313 -20.53 -2.96 -1.71
N TYR A 314 -19.37 -2.36 -1.41
CA TYR A 314 -18.80 -2.34 -0.06
C TYR A 314 -18.39 -0.93 0.38
N ARG A 315 -19.25 -0.27 1.16
CA ARG A 315 -19.02 1.14 1.54
C ARG A 315 -17.96 1.38 2.61
N SER A 316 -17.77 0.45 3.53
CA SER A 316 -17.01 0.75 4.76
C SER A 316 -15.95 -0.30 5.03
N ASN A 317 -15.10 -0.65 4.07
CA ASN A 317 -13.98 -1.56 4.33
C ASN A 317 -12.81 -0.84 5.02
N GLY A 318 -11.87 -1.59 5.61
CA GLY A 318 -10.67 -1.03 6.24
C GLY A 318 -9.91 -0.05 5.32
N PRO A 319 -9.64 -0.43 4.05
CA PRO A 319 -8.96 0.44 3.09
C PRO A 319 -9.62 1.81 2.88
N PHE A 320 -10.95 1.87 2.78
CA PHE A 320 -11.64 3.15 2.62
C PHE A 320 -11.45 4.06 3.84
N LEU A 321 -11.52 3.49 5.05
CA LEU A 321 -11.35 4.28 6.28
C LEU A 321 -9.94 4.83 6.41
N GLU A 322 -8.93 4.05 6.04
CA GLU A 322 -7.54 4.54 5.96
C GLU A 322 -7.41 5.69 4.95
N ASP A 323 -8.07 5.59 3.80
CA ASP A 323 -8.08 6.65 2.79
C ASP A 323 -8.76 7.93 3.29
N LEU A 324 -9.76 7.86 4.18
CA LEU A 324 -10.39 9.07 4.74
C LEU A 324 -9.40 9.94 5.52
N GLN A 325 -8.44 9.34 6.23
CA GLN A 325 -7.40 10.10 6.92
C GLN A 325 -6.53 10.85 5.91
N ARG A 326 -6.15 10.18 4.82
CA ARG A 326 -5.38 10.76 3.71
C ARG A 326 -6.15 11.90 3.05
N VAL A 327 -7.43 11.71 2.76
CA VAL A 327 -8.26 12.77 2.14
C VAL A 327 -8.46 13.97 3.07
N LEU A 328 -8.61 13.73 4.38
CA LEU A 328 -8.63 14.82 5.37
C LEU A 328 -7.34 15.65 5.30
N ALA A 329 -6.18 15.02 5.24
CA ALA A 329 -4.90 15.71 5.06
C ALA A 329 -4.84 16.52 3.74
N LEU A 330 -5.37 15.99 2.64
CA LEU A 330 -5.47 16.73 1.37
C LEU A 330 -6.35 17.98 1.53
N GLN A 331 -7.53 17.86 2.16
CA GLN A 331 -8.43 19.00 2.36
C GLN A 331 -7.87 20.06 3.32
N LYS A 332 -7.06 19.66 4.31
CA LYS A 332 -6.34 20.61 5.18
C LYS A 332 -5.21 21.36 4.46
N SER A 333 -4.69 20.84 3.35
CA SER A 333 -3.61 21.47 2.57
C SER A 333 -4.14 22.52 1.60
N GLU A 334 -3.66 23.76 1.64
CA GLU A 334 -4.05 24.77 0.63
C GLU A 334 -3.56 24.43 -0.79
N GLU A 335 -2.39 23.78 -0.90
CA GLU A 335 -1.80 23.41 -2.20
C GLU A 335 -2.46 22.16 -2.80
N LEU A 336 -2.83 21.20 -1.95
CA LEU A 336 -3.30 19.88 -2.36
C LEU A 336 -4.80 19.68 -2.10
N ARG A 337 -5.56 20.77 -1.93
CA ARG A 337 -7.00 20.65 -1.68
C ARG A 337 -7.70 20.29 -2.99
N PRO A 338 -8.48 19.19 -3.03
CA PRO A 338 -9.36 18.95 -4.17
C PRO A 338 -10.49 19.99 -4.19
N ALA A 339 -10.89 20.46 -5.37
CA ALA A 339 -12.00 21.40 -5.52
C ALA A 339 -13.36 20.76 -5.18
N PHE A 340 -13.48 19.45 -5.36
CA PHE A 340 -14.63 18.67 -4.89
C PHE A 340 -14.21 17.25 -4.48
N LEU A 341 -15.01 16.65 -3.59
CA LEU A 341 -14.89 15.26 -3.18
C LEU A 341 -16.24 14.57 -3.27
N HIS A 342 -16.37 13.61 -4.19
CA HIS A 342 -17.55 12.77 -4.35
C HIS A 342 -17.22 11.35 -3.87
N VAL A 343 -18.09 10.79 -3.03
CA VAL A 343 -18.03 9.37 -2.62
C VAL A 343 -19.28 8.69 -3.14
N ILE A 344 -19.13 7.66 -3.95
CA ILE A 344 -20.22 6.97 -4.64
C ILE A 344 -20.29 5.52 -4.15
N SER A 345 -21.48 5.11 -3.71
CA SER A 345 -21.72 3.78 -3.18
C SER A 345 -23.10 3.27 -3.57
N ALA A 346 -23.17 1.99 -3.97
CA ALA A 346 -24.44 1.27 -4.15
C ALA A 346 -24.91 0.55 -2.88
N TRP A 347 -24.03 0.42 -1.89
CA TRP A 347 -24.31 -0.35 -0.68
C TRP A 347 -25.33 0.34 0.24
N SER A 348 -26.36 -0.41 0.61
CA SER A 348 -27.46 0.00 1.51
C SER A 348 -27.61 -0.91 2.73
N GLY A 349 -26.54 -1.65 3.09
CA GLY A 349 -26.59 -2.69 4.12
C GLY A 349 -27.01 -2.21 5.51
N ASN A 350 -27.22 -3.18 6.42
CA ASN A 350 -27.81 -2.92 7.73
C ASN A 350 -26.93 -1.98 8.60
N PRO A 351 -27.43 -0.78 8.97
CA PRO A 351 -26.72 0.15 9.83
C PRO A 351 -26.52 -0.37 11.27
N ASP A 352 -27.35 -1.32 11.70
CA ASP A 352 -27.36 -1.81 13.09
C ASP A 352 -26.32 -2.90 13.39
N SER A 353 -25.50 -3.30 12.40
CA SER A 353 -24.42 -4.26 12.67
C SER A 353 -23.30 -3.60 13.49
N ASP A 354 -22.69 -4.32 14.43
CA ASP A 354 -21.58 -3.80 15.26
C ASP A 354 -20.41 -3.29 14.41
N ILE A 355 -20.15 -3.97 13.28
CA ILE A 355 -19.14 -3.59 12.31
C ILE A 355 -19.51 -2.25 11.66
N SER A 356 -20.76 -2.07 11.23
CA SER A 356 -21.26 -0.80 10.68
C SER A 356 -21.09 0.34 11.69
N ARG A 357 -21.46 0.13 12.96
CA ARG A 357 -21.38 1.16 14.01
C ARG A 357 -19.96 1.66 14.27
N HIS A 358 -18.98 0.77 14.34
CA HIS A 358 -17.58 1.19 14.53
C HIS A 358 -17.08 2.04 13.36
N ARG A 359 -17.44 1.64 12.13
CA ARG A 359 -17.01 2.29 10.90
C ARG A 359 -17.66 3.68 10.74
N ILE A 360 -18.95 3.80 11.03
CA ILE A 360 -19.68 5.08 11.09
C ILE A 360 -19.06 6.02 12.13
N GLY A 361 -18.67 5.49 13.30
CA GLY A 361 -17.99 6.27 14.32
C GLY A 361 -16.68 6.87 13.82
N PHE A 362 -15.90 6.11 13.05
CA PHE A 362 -14.67 6.60 12.44
C PHE A 362 -14.92 7.67 11.36
N GLU A 363 -15.88 7.45 10.46
CA GLU A 363 -16.27 8.47 9.46
C GLU A 363 -16.72 9.77 10.14
N THR A 364 -17.53 9.66 11.21
CA THR A 364 -17.99 10.80 12.02
C THR A 364 -16.80 11.54 12.64
N GLN A 365 -15.85 10.80 13.22
CA GLN A 365 -14.64 11.39 13.79
C GLN A 365 -13.81 12.15 12.75
N MET A 366 -13.75 11.68 11.50
CA MET A 366 -13.06 12.41 10.43
C MET A 366 -13.82 13.68 10.03
N LYS A 367 -15.16 13.62 9.95
CA LYS A 367 -16.02 14.80 9.69
C LYS A 367 -15.86 15.86 10.78
N ASP A 368 -15.83 15.45 12.05
CA ASP A 368 -15.59 16.35 13.19
C ASP A 368 -14.23 17.07 13.12
N GLN A 369 -13.25 16.45 12.45
CA GLN A 369 -11.93 17.04 12.20
C GLN A 369 -11.88 17.92 10.93
N GLY A 370 -13.03 18.12 10.28
CA GLY A 370 -13.18 19.00 9.12
C GLY A 370 -13.21 18.28 7.77
N LEU A 371 -13.32 16.94 7.73
CA LEU A 371 -13.50 16.23 6.47
C LEU A 371 -14.88 16.55 5.88
N THR A 372 -14.89 17.13 4.68
CA THR A 372 -16.12 17.41 3.93
C THR A 372 -16.22 16.44 2.76
N MET A 373 -17.32 15.69 2.67
CA MET A 373 -17.55 14.74 1.58
C MET A 373 -19.01 14.79 1.14
N ASN A 374 -19.23 14.75 -0.17
CA ASN A 374 -20.57 14.61 -0.73
C ASN A 374 -20.77 13.15 -1.14
N ILE A 375 -21.80 12.51 -0.59
CA ILE A 375 -22.03 11.07 -0.76
C ILE A 375 -23.22 10.87 -1.70
N GLY A 376 -22.98 10.25 -2.85
CA GLY A 376 -24.00 9.90 -3.84
C GLY A 376 -24.37 8.43 -3.74
N PHE A 377 -25.68 8.16 -3.62
CA PHE A 377 -26.18 6.79 -3.55
C PHE A 377 -26.58 6.27 -4.94
N ASP A 378 -25.82 5.30 -5.46
CA ASP A 378 -26.04 4.68 -6.77
C ASP A 378 -26.62 3.26 -6.59
N ALA A 379 -27.87 3.16 -6.13
CA ALA A 379 -28.49 1.86 -5.81
C ALA A 379 -28.39 0.79 -6.92
N PRO A 380 -28.48 1.13 -8.23
CA PRO A 380 -28.30 0.16 -9.31
C PRO A 380 -26.85 -0.25 -9.59
N ASP A 381 -25.86 0.37 -8.94
CA ASP A 381 -24.43 0.15 -9.13
C ASP A 381 -23.93 0.43 -10.57
N HIS A 382 -24.57 1.39 -11.25
CA HIS A 382 -24.26 1.73 -12.63
C HIS A 382 -22.84 2.28 -12.79
N ILE A 383 -22.41 3.16 -11.89
CA ILE A 383 -21.10 3.84 -11.97
C ILE A 383 -19.99 2.85 -11.67
N SER A 384 -20.12 2.06 -10.60
CA SER A 384 -19.17 0.98 -10.28
C SER A 384 -19.02 0.01 -11.44
N THR A 385 -20.12 -0.41 -12.05
CA THR A 385 -20.11 -1.28 -13.24
C THR A 385 -19.41 -0.60 -14.42
N ALA A 386 -19.69 0.68 -14.67
CA ALA A 386 -19.13 1.42 -15.81
C ALA A 386 -17.62 1.63 -15.69
N VAL A 387 -17.12 1.87 -14.47
CA VAL A 387 -15.68 2.03 -14.22
C VAL A 387 -14.98 0.72 -13.86
N ALA A 388 -15.76 -0.36 -13.74
CA ALA A 388 -15.32 -1.65 -13.21
C ALA A 388 -14.59 -1.53 -11.87
N ALA A 389 -15.14 -0.71 -10.95
CA ALA A 389 -14.63 -0.64 -9.59
C ALA A 389 -14.84 -2.00 -8.92
N GLU A 390 -13.74 -2.64 -8.52
CA GLU A 390 -13.76 -3.90 -7.80
C GLU A 390 -14.13 -3.68 -6.32
N ALA A 391 -14.03 -4.71 -5.48
CA ALA A 391 -14.46 -4.66 -4.07
C ALA A 391 -13.68 -3.68 -3.16
N LEU A 392 -12.67 -2.98 -3.68
CA LEU A 392 -11.82 -2.02 -2.97
C LEU A 392 -12.16 -0.57 -3.40
N PRO A 393 -11.95 0.43 -2.52
CA PRO A 393 -12.14 1.82 -2.90
C PRO A 393 -11.28 2.16 -4.11
N THR A 394 -11.93 2.58 -5.19
CA THR A 394 -11.23 3.07 -6.38
C THR A 394 -11.34 4.59 -6.42
N TRP A 395 -10.21 5.27 -6.26
CA TRP A 395 -10.11 6.72 -6.34
C TRP A 395 -9.80 7.16 -7.75
N PHE A 396 -10.42 8.25 -8.18
CA PHE A 396 -10.21 8.88 -9.48
C PHE A 396 -9.79 10.33 -9.27
N VAL A 397 -8.70 10.74 -9.90
CA VAL A 397 -8.24 12.12 -9.97
C VAL A 397 -8.80 12.74 -11.25
N ILE A 398 -9.64 13.77 -11.13
CA ILE A 398 -10.38 14.36 -12.24
C ILE A 398 -9.85 15.74 -12.58
N ALA A 399 -9.46 15.95 -13.83
CA ALA A 399 -9.04 17.25 -14.36
C ALA A 399 -10.24 18.15 -14.67
N PRO A 400 -10.02 19.48 -14.81
CA PRO A 400 -11.03 20.40 -15.34
C PRO A 400 -11.49 19.92 -16.71
N GLY A 401 -12.80 19.70 -16.89
CA GLY A 401 -13.39 19.09 -18.08
C GLY A 401 -13.74 17.61 -17.96
N GLY A 402 -13.50 16.98 -16.80
CA GLY A 402 -13.98 15.64 -16.48
C GLY A 402 -13.07 14.51 -16.94
N THR A 403 -11.87 14.82 -17.44
CA THR A 403 -10.87 13.81 -17.83
C THR A 403 -10.23 13.15 -16.62
N VAL A 404 -10.11 11.82 -16.63
CA VAL A 404 -9.42 11.06 -15.59
C VAL A 404 -7.90 11.20 -15.77
N MET A 405 -7.21 11.72 -14.76
CA MET A 405 -5.75 11.87 -14.73
C MET A 405 -5.05 10.59 -14.26
N ALA A 406 -5.62 9.94 -13.24
CA ALA A 406 -5.19 8.67 -12.67
C ALA A 406 -6.37 8.03 -11.92
N TYR A 407 -6.30 6.71 -11.71
CA TYR A 407 -7.26 6.01 -10.87
C TYR A 407 -6.63 4.77 -10.22
N GLY A 408 -7.13 4.37 -9.05
CA GLY A 408 -6.58 3.27 -8.24
C GLY A 408 -6.75 3.51 -6.74
N PRO A 409 -6.10 2.73 -5.86
CA PRO A 409 -5.97 3.07 -4.45
C PRO A 409 -5.33 4.45 -4.25
N LEU A 410 -5.76 5.20 -3.23
CA LEU A 410 -5.31 6.58 -3.04
C LEU A 410 -3.80 6.69 -2.77
N GLU A 411 -3.21 5.66 -2.18
CA GLU A 411 -1.77 5.58 -1.89
C GLU A 411 -0.91 5.16 -3.07
N GLU A 412 -1.53 4.80 -4.20
CA GLU A 412 -0.81 4.37 -5.39
C GLU A 412 0.02 5.52 -5.96
N GLY A 413 1.22 5.19 -6.45
CA GLY A 413 2.18 6.16 -6.95
C GLY A 413 1.60 7.02 -8.08
N GLU A 414 0.79 6.44 -8.96
CA GLU A 414 0.15 7.19 -10.06
C GLU A 414 -0.88 8.21 -9.56
N VAL A 415 -1.72 7.84 -8.59
CA VAL A 415 -2.74 8.72 -8.01
C VAL A 415 -2.09 9.90 -7.27
N ILE A 416 -1.09 9.62 -6.42
CA ILE A 416 -0.34 10.67 -5.71
C ILE A 416 0.39 11.59 -6.69
N THR A 417 1.00 11.02 -7.74
CA THR A 417 1.70 11.80 -8.77
C THR A 417 0.72 12.71 -9.50
N ALA A 418 -0.47 12.20 -9.87
CA ALA A 418 -1.50 12.98 -10.53
C ALA A 418 -2.01 14.13 -9.65
N ILE A 419 -2.24 13.89 -8.35
CA ILE A 419 -2.60 14.93 -7.38
C ILE A 419 -1.51 16.01 -7.32
N ALA A 420 -0.24 15.60 -7.21
CA ALA A 420 0.88 16.53 -7.12
C ALA A 420 1.10 17.35 -8.40
N GLN A 421 0.84 16.76 -9.58
CA GLN A 421 0.89 17.42 -10.88
C GLN A 421 -0.25 18.42 -11.07
N ALA A 422 -1.47 18.01 -10.72
CA ALA A 422 -2.64 18.88 -10.84
C ALA A 422 -2.50 20.13 -9.96
N SER A 423 -1.96 19.94 -8.75
CA SER A 423 -1.69 21.01 -7.79
C SER A 423 -0.56 21.97 -8.23
N ASN A 424 0.25 21.62 -9.25
CA ASN A 424 1.37 22.43 -9.71
C ASN A 424 1.63 22.30 -11.24
N PRO A 425 0.77 22.87 -12.09
CA PRO A 425 0.74 22.61 -13.53
C PRO A 425 1.91 23.24 -14.32
N ALA A 426 2.81 23.99 -13.68
CA ALA A 426 3.92 24.69 -14.34
C ALA A 426 5.04 23.75 -14.84
N GLN A 427 4.94 22.43 -14.62
CA GLN A 427 6.00 21.47 -14.93
C GLN A 427 5.61 20.34 -15.88
N THR A 428 4.39 20.33 -16.44
CA THR A 428 4.03 19.33 -17.45
C THR A 428 4.66 19.72 -18.79
N PRO A 429 5.54 18.88 -19.39
CA PRO A 429 5.91 19.08 -20.79
C PRO A 429 4.64 18.98 -21.61
N ALA A 430 4.40 19.96 -22.48
CA ALA A 430 3.35 19.82 -23.48
C ALA A 430 3.62 18.52 -24.27
N MET A 431 2.71 17.55 -24.16
CA MET A 431 2.71 16.37 -25.04
C MET A 431 2.32 16.77 -26.46
#